data_AF-A0A1I8Q856-F1
#
_entry.id   AF-A0A1I8Q856-F1
#
_cell.length_a   1.000
_cell.length_b   1.000
_cell.length_c   1.000
_cell.angle_alpha   90.00
_cell.angle_beta   90.00
_cell.angle_gamma   90.00
#
_symmetry.space_group_name_H-M   'P 1'
#
loop_
_entity.id
_entity.type
_entity.pdbx_description
1 polymer ?
#
loop_
_entity_poly.entity_id
_entity_poly.type
_entity_poly.pdbx_seq_one_letter_code
_entity_poly.pdbx_strand_id
1 'polypeptide(L)'
;MLKKLNCFIVLCMCVGAAVAVPQFWKLNTPSERELFIMDVKTTMSAGICYKQVEAKVNDPEVRMRTVSYCCPGYNRNRLARHSLKCDPICNDDCDNGICAAPDVCECFPGYIRENGRCASIY
;
A
#
# COMPACT_ATOMS: atom_id res chain seq x y z
N MET A 1 -33.63 -7.70 -22.69
CA MET A 1 -34.33 -8.38 -21.57
C MET A 1 -33.76 -7.78 -20.28
N LEU A 2 -34.39 -7.02 -19.38
CA LEU A 2 -35.78 -6.62 -19.11
C LEU A 2 -35.76 -5.17 -18.56
N LYS A 3 -36.61 -4.31 -19.16
CA LYS A 3 -37.35 -3.15 -18.64
C LYS A 3 -36.77 -2.32 -17.47
N LYS A 4 -36.30 -1.10 -17.79
CA LYS A 4 -36.32 0.06 -16.87
C LYS A 4 -37.78 0.34 -16.51
N LEU A 5 -38.12 0.18 -15.23
CA LEU A 5 -39.45 0.46 -14.70
C LEU A 5 -39.62 1.98 -14.56
N ASN A 6 -40.56 2.54 -15.33
CA ASN A 6 -41.06 3.89 -15.17
C ASN A 6 -41.62 4.05 -13.74
N CYS A 7 -41.00 4.88 -12.92
CA CYS A 7 -41.64 5.41 -11.70
C CYS A 7 -42.22 6.78 -12.05
N PHE A 8 -43.54 6.82 -12.19
CA PHE A 8 -44.33 8.02 -12.37
C PHE A 8 -44.20 8.93 -11.15
N ILE A 9 -43.80 10.17 -11.41
CA ILE A 9 -44.20 11.45 -10.80
C ILE A 9 -44.97 11.33 -9.47
N VAL A 10 -44.30 11.68 -8.36
CA VAL A 10 -44.95 12.32 -7.21
C VAL A 10 -44.30 13.69 -7.02
N LEU A 11 -44.90 14.70 -7.66
CA LEU A 11 -44.60 16.11 -7.42
C LEU A 11 -45.30 16.49 -6.09
N CYS A 12 -44.65 16.25 -4.96
CA CYS A 12 -45.12 16.79 -3.68
C CYS A 12 -44.58 18.21 -3.53
N MET A 13 -45.46 19.20 -3.74
CA MET A 13 -45.16 20.61 -3.53
C MET A 13 -45.02 20.91 -2.03
N CYS A 14 -43.87 21.48 -1.68
CA CYS A 14 -43.65 22.43 -0.58
C CYS A 14 -44.22 22.10 0.81
N VAL A 15 -43.45 21.35 1.60
CA VAL A 15 -43.36 21.60 3.05
C VAL A 15 -41.92 21.93 3.36
N GLY A 16 -41.68 23.14 3.89
CA GLY A 16 -40.37 23.66 4.25
C GLY A 16 -39.72 22.87 5.38
N ALA A 17 -39.16 21.71 5.05
CA ALA A 17 -38.09 21.09 5.81
C ALA A 17 -36.87 21.13 4.90
N ALA A 18 -35.76 21.70 5.40
CA ALA A 18 -34.47 21.60 4.74
C ALA A 18 -34.25 20.12 4.39
N VAL A 19 -34.29 19.78 3.10
CA VAL A 19 -33.94 18.45 2.62
C VAL A 19 -32.47 18.27 2.95
N ALA A 20 -32.19 17.63 4.09
CA ALA A 20 -30.87 17.14 4.40
C ALA A 20 -30.53 16.16 3.28
N VAL A 21 -29.72 16.61 2.31
CA VAL A 21 -29.15 15.72 1.32
C VAL A 21 -28.40 14.66 2.12
N PRO A 22 -28.78 13.37 2.06
CA PRO A 22 -28.07 12.36 2.79
C PRO A 22 -26.60 12.45 2.38
N GLN A 23 -25.74 12.73 3.37
CA GLN A 23 -24.29 12.86 3.20
C GLN A 23 -23.68 11.46 2.98
N PHE A 24 -24.20 10.70 2.03
CA PHE A 24 -23.71 9.38 1.70
C PHE A 24 -22.41 9.57 0.89
N TRP A 25 -21.30 9.61 1.63
CA TRP A 25 -19.93 9.46 1.18
C TRP A 25 -19.45 10.55 0.19
N LYS A 26 -18.87 11.64 0.71
CA LYS A 26 -17.79 12.31 -0.04
C LYS A 26 -16.70 11.26 -0.23
N LEU A 27 -16.71 10.55 -1.35
CA LEU A 27 -15.59 9.71 -1.75
C LEU A 27 -14.43 10.66 -2.02
N ASN A 28 -13.37 10.59 -1.21
CA ASN A 28 -12.11 11.21 -1.58
C ASN A 28 -11.57 10.41 -2.76
N THR A 29 -11.59 11.00 -3.95
CA THR A 29 -10.93 10.40 -5.12
C THR A 29 -9.41 10.46 -4.89
N PRO A 30 -8.70 9.32 -4.95
CA PRO A 30 -7.26 9.33 -4.79
C PRO A 30 -6.62 10.16 -5.91
N SER A 31 -5.60 10.93 -5.56
CA SER A 31 -4.74 11.61 -6.51
C SER A 31 -3.99 10.60 -7.39
N GLU A 32 -3.52 11.03 -8.56
CA GLU A 32 -2.69 10.21 -9.43
C GLU A 32 -1.43 9.70 -8.72
N ARG A 33 -0.86 10.52 -7.83
CA ARG A 33 0.28 10.13 -6.98
C ARG A 33 -0.07 9.00 -6.02
N GLU A 34 -1.25 9.04 -5.39
CA GLU A 34 -1.68 7.98 -4.47
C GLU A 34 -1.96 6.68 -5.21
N LEU A 35 -2.57 6.76 -6.39
CA LEU A 35 -2.78 5.60 -7.26
C LEU A 35 -1.47 4.95 -7.66
N PHE A 36 -0.47 5.75 -8.06
CA PHE A 36 0.87 5.28 -8.37
C PHE A 36 1.52 4.59 -7.16
N ILE A 37 1.49 5.23 -5.98
CA ILE A 37 2.06 4.64 -4.76
C ILE A 37 1.39 3.30 -4.43
N MET A 38 0.07 3.21 -4.61
CA MET A 38 -0.68 1.99 -4.37
C MET A 38 -0.26 0.88 -5.35
N ASP A 39 -0.17 1.18 -6.64
CA ASP A 39 0.21 0.22 -7.69
C ASP A 39 1.63 -0.32 -7.51
N VAL A 40 2.59 0.56 -7.18
CA VAL A 40 3.94 0.11 -6.87
C VAL A 40 3.92 -0.79 -5.64
N LYS A 41 3.27 -0.39 -4.54
CA LYS A 41 3.22 -1.21 -3.32
C LYS A 41 2.55 -2.58 -3.49
N THR A 42 1.57 -2.72 -4.37
CA THR A 42 0.88 -4.01 -4.61
C THR A 42 1.71 -4.95 -5.48
N THR A 43 2.60 -4.42 -6.31
CA THR A 43 3.48 -5.20 -7.19
C THR A 43 4.84 -5.53 -6.54
N MET A 44 5.20 -4.81 -5.47
CA MET A 44 6.41 -5.05 -4.69
C MET A 44 6.42 -6.39 -3.96
N SER A 45 7.62 -6.98 -3.83
CA SER A 45 7.81 -8.17 -3.00
C SER A 45 7.71 -7.83 -1.50
N ALA A 46 7.15 -8.75 -0.72
CA ALA A 46 6.94 -8.55 0.72
C ALA A 46 8.24 -8.47 1.55
N GLY A 47 9.40 -8.84 0.96
CA GLY A 47 10.69 -8.83 1.65
C GLY A 47 10.80 -9.81 2.82
N ILE A 48 9.95 -10.85 2.88
CA ILE A 48 9.93 -11.84 3.96
C ILE A 48 10.68 -13.10 3.54
N CYS A 49 11.68 -13.47 4.33
CA CYS A 49 12.50 -14.67 4.19
C CYS A 49 12.26 -15.63 5.37
N TYR A 50 12.61 -16.90 5.20
CA TYR A 50 12.43 -17.94 6.22
C TYR A 50 13.77 -18.61 6.54
N LYS A 51 13.99 -18.95 7.80
CA LYS A 51 15.14 -19.78 8.22
C LYS A 51 14.71 -20.78 9.28
N GLN A 52 15.40 -21.92 9.33
CA GLN A 52 15.21 -22.89 10.39
C GLN A 52 16.13 -22.54 11.57
N VAL A 53 15.57 -22.52 12.77
CA VAL A 53 16.30 -22.29 14.02
C VAL A 53 16.00 -23.42 15.00
N GLU A 54 17.02 -23.80 15.74
CA GLU A 54 16.90 -24.74 16.84
C GLU A 54 16.18 -24.08 18.00
N ALA A 55 15.02 -24.61 18.35
CA ALA A 55 14.20 -24.08 19.41
C ALA A 55 14.17 -25.06 20.57
N LYS A 56 14.61 -24.60 21.74
CA LYS A 56 14.56 -25.38 22.97
C LYS A 56 13.09 -25.54 23.37
N VAL A 57 12.61 -26.79 23.45
CA VAL A 57 11.23 -27.11 23.83
C VAL A 57 11.20 -27.48 25.30
N ASN A 58 11.91 -28.55 25.65
CA ASN A 58 12.21 -29.00 26.99
C ASN A 58 13.69 -29.41 26.97
N ASP A 59 14.48 -29.10 27.98
CA ASP A 59 15.87 -29.57 28.04
C ASP A 59 15.88 -31.11 28.20
N PRO A 60 16.51 -31.93 27.32
CA PRO A 60 17.45 -31.63 26.22
C PRO A 60 16.87 -31.77 24.79
N GLU A 61 15.55 -31.79 24.62
CA GLU A 61 14.87 -31.87 23.32
C GLU A 61 14.90 -30.54 22.54
N VAL A 62 15.68 -30.53 21.45
CA VAL A 62 15.76 -29.43 20.49
C VAL A 62 14.85 -29.72 19.31
N ARG A 63 13.97 -28.77 18.97
CA ARG A 63 13.10 -28.87 17.81
C ARG A 63 13.40 -27.78 16.79
N MET A 64 13.53 -28.15 15.53
CA MET A 64 13.66 -27.19 14.44
C MET A 64 12.34 -26.42 14.26
N ARG A 65 12.41 -25.09 14.32
CA ARG A 65 11.30 -24.18 14.04
C ARG A 65 11.64 -23.29 12.86
N THR A 66 10.68 -23.04 11.98
CA THR A 66 10.83 -22.05 10.91
C THR A 66 10.45 -20.68 11.44
N VAL A 67 11.36 -19.72 11.35
CA VAL A 67 11.12 -18.32 11.71
C VAL A 67 11.18 -17.44 10.46
N SER A 68 10.28 -16.47 10.39
CA SER A 68 10.31 -15.44 9.35
C SER A 68 11.14 -14.24 9.79
N TYR A 69 11.81 -13.60 8.83
CA TYR A 69 12.62 -12.41 9.04
C TYR A 69 12.66 -11.56 7.76
N CYS A 70 13.14 -10.31 7.84
CA CYS A 70 13.30 -9.48 6.64
C CYS A 70 14.52 -9.94 5.83
N CYS A 71 14.34 -10.09 4.52
CA CYS A 71 15.43 -10.41 3.60
C CYS A 71 16.51 -9.31 3.61
N PRO A 72 17.76 -9.61 3.18
CA PRO A 72 18.80 -8.59 3.01
C PRO A 72 18.31 -7.43 2.14
N GLY A 73 18.61 -6.20 2.54
CA GLY A 73 18.11 -5.00 1.87
C GLY A 73 16.70 -4.56 2.27
N TYR A 74 16.08 -5.21 3.26
CA TYR A 74 14.80 -4.80 3.84
C TYR A 74 14.91 -4.55 5.34
N ASN A 75 14.17 -3.56 5.84
CA ASN A 75 14.08 -3.22 7.25
C ASN A 75 12.67 -3.47 7.80
N ARG A 76 12.60 -3.96 9.05
CA ARG A 76 11.31 -4.19 9.71
C ARG A 76 10.59 -2.87 9.98
N ASN A 77 9.38 -2.75 9.45
CA ASN A 77 8.49 -1.64 9.74
C ASN A 77 7.97 -1.76 11.18
N ARG A 78 8.43 -0.87 12.07
CA ARG A 78 8.04 -0.86 13.49
C ARG A 78 6.60 -0.40 13.73
N LEU A 79 5.97 0.26 12.75
CA LEU A 79 4.56 0.68 12.83
C LEU A 79 3.61 -0.51 12.64
N ALA A 80 4.05 -1.55 11.92
CA ALA A 80 3.33 -2.81 11.82
C ALA A 80 3.52 -3.64 13.11
N ARG A 81 2.72 -3.36 14.13
CA ARG A 81 2.84 -3.98 15.46
C ARG A 81 2.36 -5.44 15.51
N HIS A 82 1.42 -5.81 14.64
CA HIS A 82 0.76 -7.12 14.65
C HIS A 82 1.15 -8.03 13.49
N SER A 83 1.97 -7.55 12.55
CA SER A 83 2.43 -8.33 11.41
C SER A 83 3.89 -8.03 11.10
N LEU A 84 4.61 -9.01 10.56
CA LEU A 84 5.94 -8.77 10.00
C LEU A 84 5.75 -8.02 8.68
N LYS A 85 6.09 -6.73 8.68
CA LYS A 85 6.19 -5.93 7.46
C LYS A 85 7.64 -5.50 7.28
N CYS A 86 8.17 -5.74 6.09
CA CYS A 86 9.55 -5.41 5.72
C CYS A 86 9.49 -4.37 4.60
N ASP A 87 10.02 -3.19 4.85
CA ASP A 87 10.13 -2.12 3.84
C ASP A 87 11.52 -2.19 3.20
N PRO A 88 11.66 -2.03 1.88
CA PRO A 88 12.97 -2.03 1.22
C PRO A 88 13.81 -0.84 1.66
N ILE A 89 15.14 -1.02 1.63
CA ILE A 89 16.15 -0.01 1.93
C ILE A 89 16.67 0.52 0.61
N CYS A 90 16.67 1.84 0.43
CA CYS A 90 17.30 2.50 -0.71
C CYS A 90 18.42 3.41 -0.18
N ASN A 91 19.63 3.29 -0.73
CA ASN A 91 20.82 4.03 -0.26
C ASN A 91 20.75 5.55 -0.51
N ASP A 92 20.13 5.97 -1.60
CA ASP A 92 19.68 7.34 -1.82
C ASP A 92 18.20 7.41 -1.45
N ASP A 93 17.79 8.39 -0.64
CA ASP A 93 16.38 8.72 -0.49
C ASP A 93 15.81 8.88 -1.90
N CYS A 94 14.84 8.03 -2.29
CA CYS A 94 14.21 8.06 -3.60
C CYS A 94 13.39 9.36 -3.76
N ASP A 95 14.06 10.50 -3.81
CA ASP A 95 13.49 11.82 -3.97
C ASP A 95 12.67 11.82 -5.25
N ASN A 96 11.41 12.23 -5.17
CA ASN A 96 10.45 12.14 -6.28
C ASN A 96 10.20 10.73 -6.81
N GLY A 97 10.30 9.72 -5.96
CA GLY A 97 9.90 8.36 -6.25
C GLY A 97 9.51 7.58 -5.01
N ILE A 98 9.48 6.25 -5.14
CA ILE A 98 9.23 5.30 -4.07
C ILE A 98 10.24 4.15 -4.16
N CYS A 99 10.73 3.68 -3.02
CA CYS A 99 11.61 2.51 -2.96
C CYS A 99 10.78 1.25 -3.27
N ALA A 100 10.95 0.66 -4.46
CA ALA A 100 10.22 -0.52 -4.93
C ALA A 100 10.95 -1.84 -4.61
N ALA A 101 12.27 -1.80 -4.50
CA ALA A 101 13.11 -2.91 -4.06
C ALA A 101 14.38 -2.36 -3.41
N PRO A 102 15.23 -3.22 -2.78
CA PRO A 102 16.52 -2.78 -2.26
C PRO A 102 17.31 -2.05 -3.35
N ASP A 103 17.65 -0.78 -3.09
CA ASP A 103 18.36 0.10 -4.03
C ASP A 103 17.70 0.30 -5.41
N VAL A 104 16.38 0.09 -5.48
CA VAL A 104 15.57 0.30 -6.68
C VAL A 104 14.46 1.30 -6.37
N CYS A 105 14.57 2.49 -6.96
CA CYS A 105 13.55 3.53 -6.92
C CYS A 105 12.65 3.44 -8.16
N GLU A 106 11.35 3.52 -7.94
CA GLU A 106 10.33 3.75 -8.97
C GLU A 106 9.95 5.23 -8.95
N CYS A 107 10.25 5.96 -10.03
CA CYS A 107 10.12 7.40 -10.09
C CYS A 107 8.68 7.85 -10.36
N PHE A 108 8.24 8.93 -9.72
CA PHE A 108 6.92 9.49 -9.97
C PHE A 108 6.79 9.94 -11.44
N PRO A 109 5.57 9.98 -12.00
CA PRO A 109 5.34 10.53 -13.33
C PRO A 109 5.97 11.92 -13.49
N GLY A 110 6.72 12.12 -14.58
CA GLY A 110 7.47 13.35 -14.84
C GLY A 110 8.93 13.32 -14.36
N TYR A 111 9.37 12.22 -13.73
CA TYR A 111 10.75 12.01 -13.29
C TYR A 111 11.36 10.73 -13.91
N ILE A 112 12.66 10.75 -14.18
CA ILE A 112 13.43 9.61 -14.70
C ILE A 112 14.62 9.30 -13.80
N ARG A 113 15.05 8.03 -13.82
CA ARG A 113 16.22 7.61 -13.05
C ARG A 113 17.51 8.12 -13.71
N GLU A 114 18.20 9.04 -13.05
CA GLU A 114 19.47 9.62 -13.47
C GLU A 114 20.45 9.61 -12.29
N ASN A 115 21.63 9.00 -12.48
CA ASN A 115 22.68 8.91 -11.45
C ASN A 115 22.21 8.40 -10.07
N GLY A 116 21.27 7.45 -10.05
CA GLY A 116 20.74 6.86 -8.81
C GLY A 116 19.56 7.61 -8.18
N ARG A 117 19.14 8.76 -8.72
CA ARG A 117 18.03 9.59 -8.23
C ARG A 117 16.93 9.75 -9.26
N CYS A 118 15.74 10.18 -8.85
CA CYS A 118 14.69 10.55 -9.81
C CYS A 118 14.81 12.04 -10.14
N ALA A 119 15.33 12.33 -11.33
CA ALA A 119 15.50 13.68 -11.88
C ALA A 119 14.28 14.09 -12.69
N SER A 120 13.93 15.38 -12.64
CA SER A 120 12.86 15.96 -13.46
C SER A 120 13.19 15.83 -14.94
N ILE A 121 12.19 15.51 -15.76
CA ILE A 121 12.30 15.52 -17.23
C ILE A 121 12.23 16.96 -17.79
N TYR A 122 11.88 17.94 -16.96
CA TYR A 122 11.72 19.36 -17.29
C TYR A 122 12.71 20.25 -16.54
#